data_AF-A0A356BCH2-F1
#
_entry.id   AF-A0A356BCH2-F1
#
_cell.length_a   1.000
_cell.length_b   1.000
_cell.length_c   1.000
_cell.angle_alpha   90.00
_cell.angle_beta   90.00
_cell.angle_gamma   90.00
#
_symmetry.space_group_name_H-M   'P 1'
#
loop_
_entity.id
_entity.type
_entity.pdbx_description
1 polymer ?
#
loop_
_entity_poly.entity_id
_entity_poly.type
_entity_poly.pdbx_seq_one_letter_code
_entity_poly.pdbx_strand_id
1 'polypeptide(L)'
;HLDLSEELPDEAADEVQPGEAIGLVRDKVKLDDCMQGLADEHRQSIQLAYFNGLSHQEITAHTGSPLGSVKSWIRRGLTQLKRCLEA
;
A
#
# COMPACT_ATOMS: atom_id res chain seq x y z
N HIS A 1 21.64 -22.16 45.95
CA HIS A 1 22.01 -22.36 44.53
C HIS A 1 20.82 -21.92 43.70
N LEU A 2 20.80 -20.62 43.37
CA LEU A 2 19.81 -20.01 42.48
C LEU A 2 20.61 -19.59 41.26
N ASP A 3 20.59 -20.42 40.22
CA ASP A 3 21.04 -20.08 38.87
C ASP A 3 19.79 -19.77 38.05
N LEU A 4 19.38 -18.51 38.10
CA LEU A 4 18.42 -17.94 37.16
C LEU A 4 19.14 -16.76 36.49
N SER A 5 20.09 -17.08 35.62
CA SER A 5 20.58 -16.14 34.61
C SER A 5 19.46 -15.95 33.58
N GLU A 6 18.69 -14.88 33.78
CA GLU A 6 17.85 -14.26 32.75
C GLU A 6 18.74 -13.90 31.55
N GLU A 7 18.77 -14.76 30.53
CA GLU A 7 19.07 -14.33 29.17
C GLU A 7 17.74 -13.96 28.52
N LEU A 8 17.32 -12.72 28.77
CA LEU A 8 16.32 -12.06 27.95
C LEU A 8 16.91 -11.93 26.53
N PRO A 9 16.23 -12.40 25.47
CA PRO A 9 16.66 -12.15 24.12
C PRO A 9 16.74 -10.64 23.91
N ASP A 10 17.91 -10.17 23.50
CA ASP A 10 18.12 -8.81 23.00
C ASP A 10 17.10 -8.57 21.90
N GLU A 11 16.04 -7.82 22.21
CA GLU A 11 15.09 -7.36 21.21
C GLU A 11 15.88 -6.46 20.29
N ALA A 12 16.38 -7.05 19.21
CA ALA A 12 16.93 -6.33 18.08
C ALA A 12 15.83 -5.37 17.62
N ALA A 13 15.93 -4.13 18.07
CA ALA A 13 15.33 -3.01 17.36
C ALA A 13 15.77 -3.20 15.91
N ASP A 14 14.79 -3.39 15.03
CA ASP A 14 15.01 -3.57 13.60
C ASP A 14 15.64 -2.27 13.07
N GLU A 15 16.96 -2.13 13.23
CA GLU A 15 17.73 -1.00 12.76
C GLU A 15 17.72 -1.08 11.24
N VAL A 16 16.75 -0.39 10.63
CA VAL A 16 16.67 -0.25 9.18
C VAL A 16 18.00 0.33 8.70
N GLN A 17 18.78 -0.50 8.02
CA GLN A 17 20.10 -0.12 7.53
C GLN A 17 19.95 1.04 6.53
N PRO A 18 20.89 2.02 6.49
CA PRO A 18 20.77 3.18 5.62
C PRO A 18 20.50 2.85 4.13
N GLY A 19 21.08 1.75 3.62
CA GLY A 19 20.83 1.28 2.25
C GLY A 19 19.40 0.79 2.03
N GLU A 20 18.81 0.16 3.04
CA GLU A 20 17.42 -0.33 3.02
C GLU A 20 16.43 0.84 3.13
N ALA A 21 16.72 1.83 3.97
CA ALA A 21 15.97 3.07 4.02
C ALA A 21 15.95 3.81 2.67
N ILE A 22 17.07 3.86 1.95
CA ILE A 22 17.15 4.44 0.61
C ILE A 22 16.30 3.63 -0.39
N GLY A 23 16.34 2.31 -0.32
CA GLY A 23 15.49 1.43 -1.13
C GLY A 23 14.00 1.70 -0.93
N LEU A 24 13.55 1.75 0.32
CA LEU A 24 12.16 2.05 0.68
C LEU A 24 11.69 3.42 0.18
N VAL A 25 12.53 4.45 0.31
CA VAL A 25 12.23 5.79 -0.22
C VAL A 25 12.09 5.75 -1.74
N ARG A 26 12.98 5.04 -2.44
CA ARG A 26 12.92 4.89 -3.90
C ARG A 26 11.65 4.18 -4.35
N ASP A 27 11.29 3.08 -3.69
CA ASP A 27 10.08 2.31 -4.01
C ASP A 27 8.82 3.14 -3.78
N LYS A 28 8.79 3.94 -2.71
CA LYS A 28 7.71 4.88 -2.43
C LYS A 28 7.58 5.93 -3.54
N VAL A 29 8.68 6.56 -3.95
CA VAL A 29 8.67 7.55 -5.04
C VAL A 29 8.14 6.93 -6.33
N LYS A 30 8.60 5.72 -6.69
CA LYS A 30 8.12 5.01 -7.88
C LYS A 30 6.62 4.71 -7.80
N LEU A 31 6.13 4.29 -6.64
CA LEU A 31 4.70 4.04 -6.42
C LEU A 31 3.89 5.34 -6.57
N ASP A 32 4.36 6.44 -5.97
CA ASP A 32 3.69 7.73 -6.05
C ASP A 32 3.60 8.23 -7.50
N ASP A 33 4.65 8.06 -8.29
CA ASP A 33 4.65 8.39 -9.73
C ASP A 33 3.66 7.50 -10.52
N CYS A 34 3.65 6.19 -10.24
CA CYS A 34 2.70 5.28 -10.86
C CYS A 34 1.24 5.60 -10.50
N MET A 35 0.99 6.02 -9.25
CA MET A 35 -0.32 6.45 -8.78
C MET A 35 -0.78 7.75 -9.46
N GLN A 36 0.14 8.67 -9.77
CA GLN A 36 -0.16 9.89 -10.52
C GLN A 36 -0.59 9.59 -11.96
N GLY A 37 -0.05 8.54 -12.58
CA GLY A 37 -0.42 8.11 -13.94
C GLY A 37 -1.80 7.47 -14.07
N LEU A 38 -2.51 7.21 -12.96
CA LEU A 38 -3.88 6.69 -12.99
C LEU A 38 -4.90 7.80 -13.28
N ALA A 39 -6.00 7.43 -13.93
CA ALA A 39 -7.21 8.26 -13.97
C ALA A 39 -7.72 8.53 -12.54
N ASP A 40 -8.37 9.67 -12.34
CA ASP A 40 -8.81 10.13 -11.01
C ASP A 40 -9.69 9.10 -10.31
N GLU A 41 -10.64 8.49 -11.01
CA GLU A 41 -11.56 7.51 -10.44
C GLU A 41 -10.85 6.21 -10.04
N HIS A 42 -9.82 5.82 -10.81
CA HIS A 42 -8.99 4.65 -10.48
C HIS A 42 -8.16 4.92 -9.23
N ARG A 43 -7.48 6.07 -9.19
CA ARG A 43 -6.65 6.49 -8.05
C ARG A 43 -7.50 6.60 -6.79
N GLN A 44 -8.61 7.33 -6.84
CA GLN A 44 -9.51 7.51 -5.70
C GLN A 44 -10.04 6.15 -5.20
N SER A 45 -10.47 5.27 -6.10
CA SER A 45 -11.01 3.97 -5.71
C SER A 45 -9.95 3.06 -5.07
N ILE A 46 -8.70 3.11 -5.57
CA ILE A 46 -7.58 2.38 -4.96
C ILE A 46 -7.24 2.96 -3.60
N GLN A 47 -7.21 4.29 -3.46
CA GLN A 47 -6.89 4.92 -2.19
C GLN A 47 -7.89 4.54 -1.11
N LEU A 48 -9.18 4.63 -1.42
CA LEU A 48 -10.24 4.25 -0.50
C LEU A 48 -10.18 2.76 -0.13
N ALA A 49 -9.90 1.88 -1.10
CA ALA A 49 -9.84 0.45 -0.86
C ALA A 49 -8.64 0.03 -0.01
N TYR A 50 -7.44 0.56 -0.30
CA TYR A 50 -6.18 0.05 0.26
C TYR A 50 -5.59 0.92 1.37
N PHE A 51 -5.75 2.24 1.32
CA PHE A 51 -5.25 3.13 2.39
C PHE A 51 -6.31 3.39 3.46
N ASN A 52 -7.58 3.50 3.06
CA ASN A 52 -8.67 3.70 4.01
C ASN A 52 -9.39 2.39 4.41
N GLY A 53 -9.14 1.29 3.71
CA GLY A 53 -9.71 -0.02 4.04
C GLY A 53 -11.20 -0.18 3.74
N LEU A 54 -11.79 0.69 2.90
CA LEU A 54 -13.20 0.61 2.55
C LEU A 54 -13.48 -0.61 1.65
N SER A 55 -14.58 -1.29 1.90
CA SER A 55 -15.13 -2.28 0.97
C SER A 55 -15.69 -1.62 -0.29
N HIS A 56 -15.86 -2.40 -1.37
CA HIS A 56 -16.47 -1.93 -2.61
C HIS A 56 -17.85 -1.27 -2.42
N GLN A 57 -18.64 -1.74 -1.46
CA GLN A 57 -19.96 -1.17 -1.15
C GLN A 57 -19.82 0.16 -0.43
N GLU A 58 -18.89 0.28 0.52
CA GLU A 58 -18.62 1.54 1.22
C GLU A 58 -18.04 2.59 0.26
N ILE A 59 -17.18 2.19 -0.69
CA ILE A 59 -16.69 3.09 -1.75
C ILE A 59 -17.84 3.59 -2.63
N THR A 60 -18.77 2.70 -2.99
CA THR A 60 -19.98 3.07 -3.75
C THR A 60 -20.81 4.08 -2.96
N ALA A 61 -21.05 3.84 -1.67
CA ALA A 61 -21.76 4.76 -0.80
C ALA A 61 -21.03 6.11 -0.62
N HIS A 62 -19.69 6.09 -0.57
CA HIS A 62 -18.88 7.28 -0.37
C HIS A 62 -18.79 8.16 -1.63
N THR A 63 -18.69 7.55 -2.81
CA THR A 63 -18.47 8.26 -4.08
C THR A 63 -19.76 8.47 -4.90
N GLY A 64 -20.85 7.77 -4.57
CA GLY A 64 -22.08 7.73 -5.37
C GLY A 64 -21.95 6.97 -6.69
N SER A 65 -20.80 6.35 -6.95
CA SER A 65 -20.51 5.65 -8.21
C SER A 65 -21.07 4.23 -8.21
N PRO A 66 -21.51 3.67 -9.36
CA PRO A 66 -22.02 2.31 -9.43
C PRO A 66 -20.98 1.25 -9.01
N LEU A 67 -21.42 0.20 -8.31
CA LEU A 67 -20.56 -0.90 -7.86
C LEU A 67 -19.74 -1.55 -9.00
N GLY A 68 -20.33 -1.67 -10.18
CA GLY A 68 -19.64 -2.19 -11.37
C GLY A 68 -18.48 -1.29 -11.82
N SER A 69 -18.66 0.02 -11.75
CA SER A 69 -17.61 1.01 -12.03
C SER A 69 -16.50 0.93 -11.01
N VAL A 70 -16.82 0.94 -9.71
CA VAL A 70 -15.84 0.82 -8.61
C VAL A 70 -14.96 -0.42 -8.77
N LYS A 71 -15.58 -1.58 -9.00
CA LYS A 71 -14.83 -2.84 -9.23
C LYS A 71 -13.95 -2.76 -10.48
N SER A 72 -14.46 -2.21 -11.57
CA SER A 72 -13.70 -2.05 -12.82
C SER A 72 -12.52 -1.10 -12.65
N TRP A 73 -12.71 0.03 -11.96
CA TRP A 73 -11.69 1.03 -11.67
C TRP A 73 -10.57 0.46 -10.81
N ILE A 74 -10.90 -0.24 -9.71
CA ILE A 74 -9.90 -0.90 -8.87
C ILE A 74 -9.11 -1.94 -9.67
N ARG A 75 -9.81 -2.84 -10.39
CA ARG A 75 -9.15 -3.88 -11.18
C ARG A 75 -8.20 -3.29 -12.25
N ARG A 76 -8.66 -2.29 -12.99
CA ARG A 76 -7.88 -1.65 -14.06
C ARG A 76 -6.72 -0.83 -13.49
N GLY A 77 -6.96 -0.09 -12.42
CA GLY A 77 -5.92 0.67 -11.73
C GLY A 77 -4.82 -0.24 -11.19
N LEU A 78 -5.15 -1.35 -10.52
CA LEU A 78 -4.17 -2.32 -10.05
C LEU A 78 -3.37 -2.96 -11.20
N THR A 79 -4.03 -3.24 -12.31
CA THR A 79 -3.35 -3.76 -13.52
C THR A 79 -2.36 -2.74 -14.07
N GLN A 80 -2.72 -1.45 -14.07
CA GLN A 80 -1.86 -0.38 -14.53
C GLN A 80 -0.68 -0.12 -13.57
N LEU A 81 -0.92 -0.12 -12.26
CA LEU A 81 0.12 -0.01 -11.25
C LEU A 81 1.13 -1.14 -11.36
N LYS A 82 0.67 -2.38 -11.51
CA LYS A 82 1.55 -3.54 -11.70
C LYS A 82 2.48 -3.33 -12.90
N ARG A 83 1.93 -2.94 -14.05
CA ARG A 83 2.72 -2.67 -15.27
C ARG A 83 3.72 -1.52 -15.09
N CYS A 84 3.33 -0.46 -14.37
CA CYS A 84 4.19 0.69 -14.14
C CYS A 84 5.35 0.36 -13.18
N LEU A 85 5.09 -0.45 -12.15
CA LEU A 85 6.11 -0.89 -11.20
C LEU A 85 7.07 -1.91 -11.80
N GLU A 86 6.60 -2.74 -12.75
CA GLU A 86 7.41 -3.73 -13.49
C GLU A 86 8.21 -3.12 -14.66
N ALA A 87 7.91 -1.88 -15.08
CA ALA A 87 8.63 -1.15 -16.12
C ALA A 87 9.94 -0.54 -15.60
#